data_AF-A0A3B5QS37-F1
#
_entry.id   AF-A0A3B5QS37-F1
#
_cell.length_a   1.000
_cell.length_b   1.000
_cell.length_c   1.000
_cell.angle_alpha   90.00
_cell.angle_beta   90.00
_cell.angle_gamma   90.00
#
_symmetry.space_group_name_H-M   'P 1'
#
loop_
_entity.id
_entity.type
_entity.pdbx_description
1 polymer ?
#
loop_
_entity_poly.entity_id
_entity_poly.type
_entity_poly.pdbx_seq_one_letter_code
_entity_poly.pdbx_strand_id
1 'polypeptide(L)'
;MAAKMELAPLRPWDDFFPGAERFSKPEFGDLTKWNNRVISNLMYYQTNYFVVALVVFLIVGFLNPFGMFLGGAVVSLVFAGSVWAGENKPTIKNFKKKNPTLFVIGVMATSYFVLSLFGGVMVFIFGITFPLLLILIHASLRQRNMKNRLENKIEEVGLKKTPMGIIMDLLDQQEEKMNKIQDFIENKLQ
;
A
#
# COMPACT_ATOMS: atom_id res chain seq x y z
N MET A 1 3.16 -18.85 -18.78
CA MET A 1 4.07 -19.28 -17.70
C MET A 1 3.88 -18.33 -16.52
N ALA A 2 3.50 -18.83 -15.35
CA ALA A 2 3.48 -17.99 -14.16
C ALA A 2 4.94 -17.63 -13.82
N ALA A 3 5.32 -16.37 -14.00
CA ALA A 3 6.62 -15.90 -13.55
C ALA A 3 6.72 -16.18 -12.04
N LYS A 4 7.74 -16.94 -11.64
CA LYS A 4 7.99 -17.28 -10.24
C LYS A 4 8.25 -15.96 -9.52
N MET A 5 7.29 -15.53 -8.70
CA MET A 5 7.40 -14.29 -7.93
C MET A 5 8.51 -14.49 -6.90
N GLU A 6 9.57 -13.70 -7.02
CA GLU A 6 10.70 -13.75 -6.10
C GLU A 6 10.50 -12.65 -5.05
N LEU A 7 10.69 -12.99 -3.77
CA LEU A 7 10.76 -11.98 -2.73
C LEU A 7 12.09 -11.25 -2.85
N ALA A 8 12.06 -9.92 -2.80
CA ALA A 8 13.27 -9.13 -2.75
C ALA A 8 14.11 -9.54 -1.52
N PRO A 9 15.45 -9.63 -1.62
CA PRO A 9 16.28 -9.96 -0.47
C PRO A 9 16.18 -8.84 0.58
N LEU A 10 16.24 -9.22 1.86
CA LEU A 10 16.35 -8.26 2.96
C LEU A 10 17.70 -7.52 2.84
N ARG A 11 17.67 -6.19 2.81
CA ARG A 11 18.87 -5.37 2.69
C ARG A 11 19.53 -5.18 4.05
N PRO A 12 20.87 -5.07 4.09
CA PRO A 12 21.61 -4.75 5.31
C PRO A 12 21.07 -3.48 5.99
N TRP A 13 21.04 -3.46 7.32
CA TRP A 13 20.47 -2.35 8.09
C TRP A 13 21.30 -1.07 8.00
N ASP A 14 22.61 -1.18 7.82
CA ASP A 14 23.53 -0.07 7.53
C ASP A 14 23.26 0.56 6.15
N ASP A 15 22.83 -0.25 5.18
CA ASP A 15 22.27 0.28 3.93
C ASP A 15 20.87 0.84 4.16
N PHE A 16 20.00 0.26 4.98
CA PHE A 16 18.64 0.81 5.19
C PHE A 16 18.65 2.14 5.99
N PHE A 17 19.42 2.24 7.06
CA PHE A 17 19.59 3.45 7.89
C PHE A 17 21.06 3.93 7.86
N PRO A 18 21.49 4.58 6.78
CA PRO A 18 22.83 5.15 6.67
C PRO A 18 22.97 6.41 7.54
N GLY A 19 24.15 7.04 7.50
CA GLY A 19 24.35 8.36 8.08
C GLY A 19 23.40 9.43 7.51
N ALA A 20 23.21 10.51 8.27
CA ALA A 20 22.27 11.58 7.98
C ALA A 20 22.51 12.26 6.61
N GLU A 21 23.74 12.20 6.09
CA GLU A 21 24.14 12.72 4.79
C GLU A 21 23.43 12.05 3.61
N ARG A 22 22.92 10.82 3.79
CA ARG A 22 22.15 10.09 2.77
C ARG A 22 20.65 10.29 2.88
N PHE A 23 20.21 11.12 3.80
CA PHE A 23 18.84 11.59 3.90
C PHE A 23 18.77 13.05 3.47
N SER A 24 17.85 13.38 2.58
CA SER A 24 17.57 14.77 2.20
C SER A 24 16.09 15.05 2.12
N LYS A 25 15.75 16.31 2.41
CA LYS A 25 14.38 16.80 2.30
C LYS A 25 13.82 16.54 0.89
N PRO A 26 12.51 16.27 0.74
CA PRO A 26 11.87 16.22 -0.58
C PRO A 26 11.97 17.53 -1.33
N GLU A 27 12.32 17.41 -2.60
CA GLU A 27 12.28 18.49 -3.57
C GLU A 27 10.85 18.61 -4.08
N PHE A 28 9.98 19.28 -3.32
CA PHE A 28 8.57 19.45 -3.69
C PHE A 28 8.38 20.31 -4.96
N GLY A 29 9.42 21.02 -5.42
CA GLY A 29 9.42 21.76 -6.68
C GLY A 29 9.57 20.88 -7.93
N ASP A 30 10.06 19.65 -7.80
CA ASP A 30 10.14 18.66 -8.88
C ASP A 30 9.49 17.36 -8.40
N LEU A 31 8.16 17.29 -8.56
CA LEU A 31 7.34 16.15 -8.16
C LEU A 31 7.75 14.86 -8.87
N THR A 32 8.19 14.95 -10.13
CA THR A 32 8.65 13.80 -10.92
C THR A 32 9.91 13.20 -10.30
N LYS A 33 10.88 14.04 -9.91
CA LYS A 33 12.10 13.58 -9.24
C LYS A 33 11.81 13.02 -7.86
N TRP A 34 10.91 13.62 -7.09
CA TRP A 34 10.50 13.10 -5.79
C TRP A 34 9.78 11.75 -5.92
N ASN A 35 8.83 11.62 -6.84
CA ASN A 35 8.13 10.36 -7.11
C ASN A 35 9.10 9.24 -7.50
N ASN A 36 10.02 9.54 -8.44
CA ASN A 36 11.08 8.62 -8.84
C ASN A 36 11.99 8.20 -7.67
N ARG A 37 12.18 9.06 -6.67
CA ARG A 37 12.93 8.72 -5.45
C ARG A 37 12.13 7.77 -4.56
N VAL A 38 10.86 8.06 -4.33
CA VAL A 38 9.95 7.23 -3.52
C VAL A 38 9.82 5.84 -4.13
N ILE A 39 9.42 5.72 -5.41
CA ILE A 39 9.24 4.44 -6.10
C ILE A 39 10.53 3.62 -6.06
N SER A 40 11.66 4.26 -6.41
CA SER A 40 12.97 3.60 -6.42
C SER A 40 13.32 3.02 -5.04
N ASN A 41 13.08 3.76 -3.96
CA ASN A 41 13.33 3.26 -2.62
C ASN A 41 12.35 2.18 -2.19
N LEU A 42 11.07 2.29 -2.55
CA LEU A 42 10.02 1.30 -2.26
C LEU A 42 10.35 -0.07 -2.86
N MET A 43 10.83 -0.09 -4.10
CA MET A 43 11.27 -1.30 -4.79
C MET A 43 12.50 -1.92 -4.13
N TYR A 44 13.56 -1.12 -3.93
CA TYR A 44 14.84 -1.62 -3.43
C TYR A 44 14.80 -2.16 -1.98
N TYR A 45 14.03 -1.51 -1.09
CA TYR A 45 13.92 -1.86 0.33
C TYR A 45 12.59 -2.58 0.69
N GLN A 46 11.90 -3.16 -0.29
CA GLN A 46 10.59 -3.80 -0.10
C GLN A 46 10.53 -4.70 1.15
N THR A 47 11.49 -5.59 1.32
CA THR A 47 11.51 -6.55 2.44
C THR A 47 11.84 -5.87 3.77
N ASN A 48 12.69 -4.84 3.79
CA ASN A 48 12.94 -4.04 4.99
C ASN A 48 11.67 -3.30 5.43
N TYR A 49 10.92 -2.72 4.49
CA TYR A 49 9.64 -2.07 4.80
C TYR A 49 8.61 -3.04 5.36
N PHE A 50 8.53 -4.24 4.79
CA PHE A 50 7.65 -5.28 5.33
C PHE A 50 8.05 -5.67 6.77
N VAL A 51 9.35 -5.83 7.04
CA VAL A 51 9.84 -6.11 8.40
C VAL A 51 9.52 -4.96 9.36
N VAL A 52 9.75 -3.70 8.97
CA VAL A 52 9.41 -2.54 9.81
C VAL A 52 7.92 -2.49 10.09
N ALA A 53 7.07 -2.69 9.08
CA ALA A 53 5.63 -2.72 9.25
C ALA A 53 5.20 -3.83 10.22
N LEU A 54 5.76 -5.03 10.08
CA LEU A 54 5.49 -6.16 10.96
C LEU A 54 5.92 -5.87 12.40
N VAL A 55 7.12 -5.33 12.62
CA VAL A 55 7.63 -5.00 13.97
C VAL A 55 6.74 -3.96 14.62
N VAL A 56 6.39 -2.88 13.92
CA VAL A 56 5.50 -1.83 14.45
C VAL A 56 4.12 -2.40 14.76
N PHE A 57 3.55 -3.22 13.88
CA PHE A 57 2.28 -3.89 14.09
C PHE A 57 2.31 -4.79 15.34
N LEU A 58 3.38 -5.56 15.53
CA LEU A 58 3.55 -6.41 16.72
C LEU A 58 3.71 -5.59 18.00
N ILE A 59 4.45 -4.47 17.98
CA ILE A 59 4.57 -3.57 19.12
C ILE A 59 3.20 -3.00 19.49
N VAL A 60 2.45 -2.47 18.52
CA VAL A 60 1.10 -1.93 18.76
C VAL A 60 0.16 -3.01 19.28
N GLY A 61 0.22 -4.22 18.70
CA GLY A 61 -0.56 -5.37 19.15
C GLY A 61 -0.20 -5.81 20.56
N PHE A 62 1.07 -5.73 20.96
CA PHE A 62 1.50 -6.04 22.32
C PHE A 62 1.07 -4.97 23.33
N LEU A 63 1.08 -3.70 22.94
CA LEU A 63 0.63 -2.59 23.80
C LEU A 63 -0.89 -2.56 24.00
N ASN A 64 -1.67 -3.06 23.02
CA ASN A 64 -3.12 -3.15 23.12
C ASN A 64 -3.65 -4.47 22.52
N PRO A 65 -3.41 -5.61 23.18
CA PRO A 65 -3.76 -6.93 22.64
C PRO A 65 -5.27 -7.11 22.53
N PHE A 66 -6.03 -6.66 23.53
CA PHE A 66 -7.49 -6.75 23.50
C PHE A 66 -8.08 -5.93 22.35
N GLY A 67 -7.63 -4.68 22.17
CA GLY A 67 -8.07 -3.84 21.06
C GLY A 67 -7.69 -4.41 19.69
N MET A 68 -6.53 -5.07 19.58
CA MET A 68 -6.10 -5.75 18.35
C MET A 68 -6.99 -6.95 18.02
N PHE A 69 -7.26 -7.83 19.00
CA PHE A 69 -8.14 -8.98 18.80
C PHE A 69 -9.58 -8.57 18.52
N LEU A 70 -10.12 -7.65 19.32
CA LEU A 70 -11.49 -7.15 19.14
C LEU A 70 -11.65 -6.45 17.80
N GLY A 71 -10.69 -5.60 17.45
CA GLY A 71 -10.65 -4.93 16.17
C GLY A 71 -10.58 -5.91 15.00
N GLY A 72 -9.65 -6.87 15.07
CA GLY A 72 -9.50 -7.92 14.06
C GLY A 72 -10.76 -8.77 13.91
N ALA A 73 -11.41 -9.13 15.02
CA ALA A 73 -12.66 -9.88 15.02
C ALA A 73 -13.79 -9.09 14.36
N VAL A 74 -13.97 -7.81 14.72
CA VAL A 74 -14.98 -6.93 14.13
C VAL A 74 -14.80 -6.81 12.62
N VAL A 75 -13.59 -6.49 12.15
CA VAL A 75 -13.31 -6.35 10.71
C VAL A 75 -13.55 -7.68 9.99
N SER A 76 -13.10 -8.80 10.57
CA SER A 76 -13.27 -10.13 9.98
C SER A 76 -14.74 -10.52 9.87
N LEU A 77 -15.54 -10.26 10.91
CA LEU A 77 -16.97 -10.57 10.92
C LEU A 77 -17.75 -9.69 9.95
N VAL A 78 -17.47 -8.38 9.91
CA VAL A 78 -18.13 -7.46 8.97
C VAL A 78 -17.79 -7.85 7.53
N PHE A 79 -16.51 -8.16 7.25
CA PHE A 79 -16.09 -8.58 5.92
C PHE A 79 -16.73 -9.92 5.52
N ALA A 80 -16.62 -10.95 6.37
CA ALA A 80 -17.19 -12.27 6.12
C ALA A 80 -18.72 -12.21 5.95
N GLY A 81 -19.40 -11.46 6.81
CA GLY A 81 -20.84 -11.23 6.74
C GLY A 81 -21.25 -10.52 5.44
N SER A 82 -20.47 -9.53 5.01
CA SER A 82 -20.71 -8.81 3.76
C SER A 82 -20.48 -9.69 2.53
N VAL A 83 -19.42 -10.51 2.51
CA VAL A 83 -19.16 -11.48 1.44
C VAL A 83 -20.27 -12.51 1.38
N TRP A 84 -20.62 -13.11 2.52
CA TRP A 84 -21.72 -14.06 2.62
C TRP A 84 -23.04 -13.47 2.13
N ALA A 85 -23.37 -12.25 2.57
CA ALA A 85 -24.58 -11.55 2.13
C ALA A 85 -24.57 -11.26 0.62
N GLY A 86 -23.40 -10.87 0.08
CA GLY A 86 -23.20 -10.64 -1.34
C GLY A 86 -23.26 -11.89 -2.22
N GLU A 87 -23.14 -13.08 -1.65
CA GLU A 87 -23.25 -14.34 -2.39
C GLU A 87 -24.64 -14.97 -2.26
N ASN A 88 -25.25 -14.85 -1.08
CA ASN A 88 -26.48 -15.56 -0.70
C ASN A 88 -27.75 -14.72 -0.84
N LYS A 89 -27.66 -13.38 -0.85
CA LYS A 89 -28.83 -12.51 -1.02
C LYS A 89 -28.87 -11.94 -2.44
N PRO A 90 -29.90 -12.22 -3.26
CA PRO A 90 -29.94 -11.82 -4.66
C PRO A 90 -29.88 -10.30 -4.84
N THR A 91 -30.49 -9.52 -3.96
CA THR A 91 -30.44 -8.05 -3.99
C THR A 91 -29.02 -7.53 -3.79
N ILE A 92 -28.30 -8.03 -2.78
CA ILE A 92 -26.93 -7.59 -2.44
C ILE A 92 -25.94 -8.10 -3.51
N LYS A 93 -26.14 -9.32 -4.02
CA LYS A 93 -25.37 -9.88 -5.12
C LYS A 93 -25.48 -9.03 -6.39
N ASN A 94 -26.70 -8.63 -6.75
CA ASN A 94 -26.95 -7.78 -7.90
C ASN A 94 -26.36 -6.37 -7.69
N PHE A 95 -26.47 -5.81 -6.48
CA PHE A 95 -25.84 -4.54 -6.12
C PHE A 95 -24.31 -4.60 -6.22
N LYS A 96 -23.68 -5.60 -5.61
CA LYS A 96 -22.22 -5.84 -5.68
C LYS A 96 -21.72 -5.96 -7.11
N LYS A 97 -22.47 -6.64 -7.98
CA LYS A 97 -22.12 -6.77 -9.41
C LYS A 97 -22.27 -5.47 -10.18
N LYS A 98 -23.33 -4.70 -9.92
CA LYS A 98 -23.59 -3.42 -10.60
C LYS A 98 -22.65 -2.31 -10.13
N ASN A 99 -22.37 -2.25 -8.83
CA ASN A 99 -21.60 -1.18 -8.19
C ASN A 99 -20.57 -1.75 -7.20
N PRO A 100 -19.52 -2.45 -7.68
CA PRO A 100 -18.53 -3.09 -6.81
C PRO A 100 -17.81 -2.08 -5.90
N THR A 101 -17.51 -0.89 -6.41
CA THR A 101 -16.86 0.17 -5.62
C THR A 101 -17.73 0.65 -4.47
N LEU A 102 -19.01 0.94 -4.70
CA LEU A 102 -19.94 1.35 -3.63
C LEU A 102 -20.14 0.23 -2.60
N PHE A 103 -20.15 -1.03 -3.03
CA PHE A 103 -20.19 -2.15 -2.12
C PHE A 103 -18.96 -2.16 -1.19
N VAL A 104 -17.75 -2.03 -1.73
CA VAL A 104 -16.52 -1.96 -0.93
C VAL A 104 -16.53 -0.76 0.02
N ILE A 105 -16.93 0.42 -0.46
CA ILE A 105 -17.09 1.63 0.38
C ILE A 105 -18.06 1.38 1.53
N GLY A 106 -19.20 0.72 1.27
CA GLY A 106 -20.18 0.37 2.30
C GLY A 106 -19.62 -0.58 3.36
N VAL A 107 -18.82 -1.58 2.95
CA VAL A 107 -18.13 -2.50 3.88
C VAL A 107 -17.10 -1.75 4.73
N MET A 108 -16.31 -0.87 4.11
CA MET A 108 -15.32 -0.05 4.82
C MET A 108 -15.98 0.91 5.83
N ALA A 109 -17.04 1.62 5.41
CA ALA A 109 -17.80 2.53 6.26
C ALA A 109 -18.44 1.80 7.45
N THR A 110 -19.04 0.63 7.19
CA THR A 110 -19.61 -0.21 8.23
C THR A 110 -18.54 -0.69 9.22
N SER A 111 -17.40 -1.16 8.71
CA SER A 111 -16.27 -1.61 9.55
C SER A 111 -15.77 -0.47 10.44
N TYR A 112 -15.59 0.74 9.87
CA TYR A 112 -15.19 1.92 10.62
C TYR A 112 -16.22 2.30 11.70
N PHE A 113 -17.51 2.30 11.36
CA PHE A 113 -18.59 2.59 12.30
C PHE A 113 -18.62 1.60 13.46
N VAL A 114 -18.53 0.29 13.20
CA VAL A 114 -18.52 -0.69 14.29
C VAL A 114 -17.26 -0.55 15.14
N LEU A 115 -16.09 -0.33 14.52
CA LEU A 115 -14.85 -0.11 15.27
C LEU A 115 -14.88 1.14 16.16
N SER A 116 -15.56 2.20 15.74
CA SER A 116 -15.67 3.42 16.54
C SER A 116 -16.51 3.21 17.82
N LEU A 117 -17.52 2.34 17.77
CA LEU A 117 -18.30 1.97 18.96
C LEU A 117 -17.46 1.26 20.03
N PHE A 118 -16.44 0.49 19.61
CA PHE A 118 -15.57 -0.26 20.51
C PHE A 118 -14.25 0.46 20.83
N GLY A 119 -14.06 1.70 20.38
CA GLY A 119 -12.80 2.44 20.56
C GLY A 119 -11.59 1.80 19.87
N GLY A 120 -11.79 0.83 18.97
CA GLY A 120 -10.72 0.06 18.32
C GLY A 120 -10.01 0.80 17.19
N VAL A 121 -10.49 1.98 16.80
CA VAL A 121 -9.98 2.77 15.67
C VAL A 121 -8.50 3.10 15.83
N MET A 122 -8.06 3.45 17.04
CA MET A 122 -6.67 3.82 17.30
C MET A 122 -5.69 2.67 17.03
N VAL A 123 -6.09 1.42 17.32
CA VAL A 123 -5.24 0.25 17.08
C VAL A 123 -4.99 0.05 15.59
N PHE A 124 -5.98 0.33 14.73
CA PHE A 124 -5.80 0.27 13.28
C PHE A 124 -5.04 1.46 12.71
N ILE A 125 -5.27 2.67 13.22
CA ILE A 125 -4.49 3.85 12.83
C ILE A 125 -3.00 3.61 13.14
N PHE A 126 -2.66 3.17 14.34
CA PHE A 126 -1.26 2.92 14.71
C PHE A 126 -0.72 1.60 14.17
N GLY A 127 -1.54 0.57 14.01
CA GLY A 127 -1.12 -0.73 13.51
C GLY A 127 -0.89 -0.77 12.00
N ILE A 128 -1.62 0.05 11.23
CA ILE A 128 -1.57 0.04 9.76
C ILE A 128 -1.08 1.39 9.22
N THR A 129 -1.77 2.49 9.54
CA THR A 129 -1.46 3.80 8.94
C THR A 129 -0.09 4.31 9.37
N PHE A 130 0.27 4.16 10.64
CA PHE A 130 1.56 4.62 11.15
C PHE A 130 2.77 3.92 10.49
N PRO A 131 2.84 2.57 10.37
CA PRO A 131 3.93 1.94 9.63
C PRO A 131 3.98 2.33 8.14
N LEU A 132 2.83 2.53 7.48
CA LEU A 132 2.81 3.06 6.11
C LEU A 132 3.40 4.48 6.03
N LEU A 133 3.07 5.34 7.00
CA LEU A 133 3.66 6.69 7.08
C LEU A 133 5.17 6.62 7.29
N LEU A 134 5.67 5.74 8.17
CA LEU A 134 7.11 5.56 8.38
C LEU A 134 7.81 5.09 7.09
N ILE A 135 7.20 4.15 6.37
CA ILE A 135 7.70 3.68 5.07
C ILE A 135 7.76 4.83 4.07
N LEU A 136 6.71 5.63 3.96
CA LEU A 136 6.66 6.76 3.03
C LEU A 136 7.64 7.87 3.42
N ILE A 137 7.81 8.16 4.71
CA ILE A 137 8.81 9.11 5.21
C ILE A 137 10.20 8.62 4.86
N HIS A 138 10.51 7.35 5.12
CA HIS A 138 11.81 6.77 4.81
C HIS A 138 12.08 6.76 3.30
N ALA A 139 11.13 6.25 2.50
CA ALA A 139 11.22 6.21 1.03
C ALA A 139 11.31 7.62 0.43
N SER A 140 10.65 8.59 1.06
CA SER A 140 10.77 9.99 0.69
C SER A 140 12.16 10.50 1.03
N LEU A 141 12.62 10.45 2.27
CA LEU A 141 13.86 11.12 2.67
C LEU A 141 15.13 10.47 2.13
N ARG A 142 15.10 9.16 1.87
CA ARG A 142 16.29 8.43 1.46
C ARG A 142 16.75 8.81 0.05
N GLN A 143 18.01 9.20 -0.10
CA GLN A 143 18.60 9.46 -1.41
C GLN A 143 18.77 8.17 -2.22
N ARG A 144 18.61 8.26 -3.55
CA ARG A 144 18.84 7.14 -4.47
C ARG A 144 20.32 6.81 -4.55
N ASN A 145 20.69 5.60 -4.13
CA ASN A 145 22.03 5.03 -4.32
C ASN A 145 22.18 4.44 -5.75
N MET A 146 23.39 4.33 -6.27
CA MET A 146 23.66 3.73 -7.60
C MET A 146 23.21 2.27 -7.67
N LYS A 147 23.36 1.52 -6.57
CA LYS A 147 22.84 0.14 -6.43
C LYS A 147 21.32 0.08 -6.59
N ASN A 148 20.62 1.03 -5.98
CA ASN A 148 19.17 1.19 -6.11
C ASN A 148 18.77 1.48 -7.58
N ARG A 149 19.55 2.30 -8.31
CA ARG A 149 19.31 2.55 -9.74
C ARG A 149 19.50 1.30 -10.61
N LEU A 150 20.52 0.49 -10.32
CA LEU A 150 20.84 -0.71 -11.11
C LEU A 150 19.83 -1.82 -10.89
N GLU A 151 19.44 -2.09 -9.64
CA GLU A 151 18.46 -3.13 -9.36
C GLU A 151 17.07 -2.77 -9.89
N ASN A 152 16.66 -1.50 -9.80
CA ASN A 152 15.38 -1.09 -10.40
C ASN A 152 15.39 -1.23 -11.92
N LYS A 153 16.53 -1.02 -12.59
CA LYS A 153 16.64 -1.30 -14.03
C LYS A 153 16.54 -2.79 -14.35
N ILE A 154 17.02 -3.66 -13.48
CA ILE A 154 16.88 -5.11 -13.64
C ILE A 154 15.42 -5.55 -13.47
N GLU A 155 14.71 -4.94 -12.52
CA GLU A 155 13.27 -5.17 -12.32
C GLU A 155 12.42 -4.57 -13.45
N GLU A 156 12.74 -3.35 -13.92
CA GLU A 156 12.10 -2.67 -15.06
C GLU A 156 12.24 -3.47 -16.36
N VAL A 157 13.39 -4.13 -16.57
CA VAL A 157 13.63 -5.02 -17.72
C VAL A 157 12.94 -6.39 -17.55
N GLY A 158 12.25 -6.62 -16.42
CA GLY A 158 11.44 -7.81 -16.17
C GLY A 158 12.25 -9.05 -15.80
N LEU A 159 13.54 -8.91 -15.49
CA LEU A 159 14.42 -10.02 -15.10
C LEU A 159 14.11 -10.53 -13.69
N LYS A 160 13.42 -9.74 -12.86
CA LYS A 160 12.88 -10.12 -11.55
C LYS A 160 11.48 -9.54 -11.37
N LYS A 161 10.53 -10.36 -10.92
CA LYS A 161 9.17 -9.91 -10.58
C LYS A 161 8.94 -10.03 -9.09
N THR A 162 8.96 -8.90 -8.40
CA THR A 162 8.63 -8.79 -6.98
C THR A 162 7.18 -8.32 -6.80
N PRO A 163 6.53 -8.62 -5.65
CA PRO A 163 5.19 -8.13 -5.36
C PRO A 163 5.03 -6.61 -5.52
N MET A 164 6.00 -5.82 -5.03
CA MET A 164 5.95 -4.37 -5.13
C MET A 164 6.06 -3.90 -6.58
N GLY A 165 6.88 -4.58 -7.40
CA GLY A 165 7.01 -4.29 -8.82
C GLY A 165 5.69 -4.45 -9.57
N ILE A 166 4.98 -5.55 -9.29
CA ILE A 166 3.65 -5.77 -9.90
C ILE A 166 2.66 -4.69 -9.46
N ILE A 167 2.67 -4.28 -8.19
CA ILE A 167 1.78 -3.22 -7.71
C ILE A 167 2.10 -1.91 -8.44
N MET A 168 3.38 -1.57 -8.59
CA MET A 168 3.81 -0.36 -9.29
C MET A 168 3.42 -0.39 -10.78
N ASP A 169 3.64 -1.50 -11.48
CA ASP A 169 3.20 -1.68 -12.88
C ASP A 169 1.68 -1.50 -13.02
N LEU A 170 0.91 -2.03 -12.06
CA LEU A 170 -0.54 -1.87 -12.04
C LEU A 170 -0.97 -0.42 -11.79
N LEU A 171 -0.26 0.31 -10.93
CA LEU A 171 -0.53 1.73 -10.67
C LEU A 171 -0.24 2.58 -11.90
N ASP A 172 0.88 2.34 -12.58
CA ASP A 172 1.27 3.05 -13.81
C ASP A 172 0.25 2.82 -14.94
N GLN A 173 -0.19 1.57 -15.13
CA GLN A 173 -1.27 1.25 -16.06
C GLN A 173 -2.61 1.91 -15.73
N GLN A 174 -2.90 2.18 -14.45
CA GLN A 174 -4.11 2.92 -14.07
C GLN A 174 -3.96 4.42 -14.38
N GLU A 175 -2.79 5.01 -14.10
CA GLU A 175 -2.50 6.40 -14.42
C GLU A 175 -2.64 6.67 -15.92
N GLU A 176 -2.05 5.84 -16.78
CA GLU A 176 -2.18 5.97 -18.24
C GLU A 176 -3.65 5.91 -18.70
N LYS A 177 -4.46 5.04 -18.09
CA LYS A 177 -5.89 4.93 -18.42
C LYS A 177 -6.66 6.18 -18.01
N MET A 178 -6.35 6.73 -16.84
CA MET A 178 -6.97 7.95 -16.34
C MET A 178 -6.63 9.16 -17.24
N ASN A 179 -5.37 9.28 -17.64
CA ASN A 179 -4.93 10.35 -18.55
C ASN A 179 -5.63 10.24 -19.92
N LYS A 180 -5.72 9.03 -20.49
CA LYS A 180 -6.48 8.81 -21.75
C LYS A 180 -7.96 9.18 -21.63
N ILE A 181 -8.58 8.92 -20.47
CA ILE A 181 -9.97 9.32 -20.22
C ILE A 181 -10.09 10.84 -20.14
N GLN A 182 -9.16 11.51 -19.45
CA GLN A 182 -9.13 12.96 -19.36
C GLN A 182 -8.95 13.60 -20.76
N ASP A 183 -7.98 13.13 -21.54
CA ASP A 183 -7.74 13.60 -22.91
C ASP A 183 -8.98 13.38 -23.81
N PHE A 184 -9.69 12.26 -23.64
CA PHE A 184 -10.92 11.98 -24.37
C PHE A 184 -12.06 12.94 -23.98
N ILE A 185 -12.17 13.27 -22.68
CA ILE A 185 -13.16 14.24 -22.19
C ILE A 185 -12.86 15.64 -22.71
N GLU A 186 -11.59 16.07 -22.66
CA GLU A 186 -11.16 17.38 -23.17
C GLU A 186 -11.38 17.50 -24.68
N ASN A 187 -11.03 16.48 -25.47
CA ASN A 187 -11.25 16.46 -26.93
C ASN A 187 -12.73 16.43 -27.32
N LYS A 188 -13.64 16.01 -26.44
CA LYS A 188 -15.10 15.98 -26.71
C LYS A 188 -15.81 17.25 -26.24
N LEU A 189 -15.14 18.05 -25.40
CA LEU A 189 -15.61 19.34 -24.89
C LEU A 189 -15.13 20.53 -25.74
N GLN A 190 -14.15 20.33 -26.61
CA GLN A 190 -13.76 21.23 -27.69
C GLN A 190 -14.58 20.98 -28.96
#